data_AF-A0A973HJ28-F1
#
_entry.id   AF-A0A973HJ28-F1
#
_cell.length_a   1.000
_cell.length_b   1.000
_cell.length_c   1.000
_cell.angle_alpha   90.00
_cell.angle_beta   90.00
_cell.angle_gamma   90.00
#
_symmetry.space_group_name_H-M   'P 1'
#
loop_
_entity.id
_entity.type
_entity.pdbx_description
1 polymer ?
#
loop_
_entity_poly.entity_id
_entity_poly.type
_entity_poly.pdbx_seq_one_letter_code
_entity_poly.pdbx_strand_id
1 'polypeptide(L)' 'MSDKKLAVNERIKTESNFLRGTIAEDLTDKVTGGFSADNSQLIRFHGMYQQDDRD' A
#
# COMPACT_ATOMS: atom_id res chain seq x y z
N MET A 1 -16.13 -23.59 -12.48
CA MET A 1 -15.74 -22.64 -11.42
C MET A 1 -15.98 -21.24 -11.96
N SER A 2 -16.79 -20.42 -11.31
CA SER A 2 -17.02 -19.03 -11.76
C SER A 2 -15.77 -18.21 -11.44
N ASP A 3 -15.19 -17.53 -12.42
CA ASP A 3 -14.09 -16.58 -12.22
C ASP A 3 -14.60 -15.38 -11.41
N LYS A 4 -14.42 -15.44 -10.10
CA LYS A 4 -14.78 -14.35 -9.19
C LYS A 4 -13.83 -13.18 -9.42
N LYS A 5 -14.33 -12.09 -10.00
CA LYS A 5 -13.58 -10.83 -10.09
C LYS A 5 -13.22 -10.36 -8.69
N LEU A 6 -11.92 -10.37 -8.38
CA LEU A 6 -11.40 -9.89 -7.10
C LEU A 6 -11.30 -8.37 -7.10
N ALA A 7 -11.35 -7.79 -5.90
CA ALA A 7 -11.03 -6.39 -5.70
C ALA A 7 -9.51 -6.17 -5.85
N VAL A 8 -9.12 -4.94 -6.23
CA VAL A 8 -7.72 -4.60 -6.51
C VAL A 8 -6.79 -4.86 -5.32
N ASN A 9 -7.29 -4.65 -4.10
CA ASN A 9 -6.55 -4.91 -2.87
C ASN A 9 -6.17 -6.38 -2.67
N GLU A 10 -6.89 -7.33 -3.29
CA GLU A 10 -6.52 -8.75 -3.25
C GLU A 10 -5.24 -9.02 -4.07
N ARG A 11 -5.06 -8.33 -5.20
CA ARG A 11 -3.78 -8.35 -5.95
C ARG A 11 -2.66 -7.79 -5.08
N ILE A 12 -2.88 -6.60 -4.49
CA ILE A 12 -1.89 -5.91 -3.65
C ILE A 12 -1.44 -6.83 -2.50
N LYS A 13 -2.38 -7.46 -1.79
CA LYS A 13 -2.06 -8.40 -0.72
C LYS A 13 -1.27 -9.61 -1.20
N THR A 14 -1.66 -10.20 -2.34
CA THR A 14 -0.98 -11.38 -2.91
C THR A 14 0.47 -11.08 -3.28
N GLU A 15 0.73 -9.90 -3.85
CA GLU A 15 2.06 -9.49 -4.34
C GLU A 15 2.94 -8.86 -3.24
N SER A 16 2.37 -8.55 -2.06
CA SER A 16 3.02 -7.77 -1.01
C SER A 16 4.12 -8.47 -0.20
N ASN A 17 4.41 -9.75 -0.42
CA ASN A 17 5.33 -10.51 0.45
C ASN A 17 4.97 -10.36 1.95
N PHE A 18 3.80 -10.90 2.34
CA PHE A 18 3.26 -10.81 3.69
C PHE A 18 3.08 -9.37 4.19
N LEU A 19 2.43 -8.53 3.39
CA LEU A 19 2.13 -7.12 3.67
C LEU A 19 3.33 -6.18 3.71
N ARG A 20 4.55 -6.68 3.47
CA ARG A 20 5.78 -5.87 3.50
C ARG A 20 5.83 -4.83 2.37
N GLY A 21 5.43 -5.22 1.16
CA GLY A 21 5.54 -4.43 -0.05
C GLY A 21 6.95 -3.85 -0.24
N THR A 22 7.00 -2.63 -0.73
CA THR A 22 8.22 -1.80 -0.80
C THR A 22 8.18 -0.65 0.21
N ILE A 23 7.43 -0.80 1.32
CA ILE A 23 7.24 0.25 2.34
C ILE A 23 8.59 0.81 2.84
N ALA A 24 9.60 -0.04 3.00
CA ALA A 24 10.92 0.38 3.45
C ALA A 24 11.64 1.29 2.44
N GLU A 25 11.40 1.13 1.14
CA GLU A 25 11.96 1.97 0.09
C GLU A 25 11.28 3.35 0.12
N ASP A 26 9.95 3.39 0.19
CA ASP A 26 9.17 4.62 0.31
C ASP A 26 9.59 5.44 1.55
N LEU A 27 9.86 4.79 2.69
CA LEU A 27 10.35 5.46 3.90
C LEU A 27 11.71 6.16 3.72
N THR A 28 12.50 5.72 2.74
CA THR A 28 13.81 6.34 2.43
C THR A 28 13.73 7.38 1.31
N ASP A 29 12.60 7.44 0.59
CA ASP A 29 12.40 8.41 -0.49
C ASP A 29 12.11 9.81 0.08
N LYS A 30 13.10 10.68 -0.04
CA LYS A 30 13.02 12.08 0.40
C LYS A 30 12.38 13.01 -0.62
N VAL A 31 12.14 12.55 -1.84
CA VAL A 31 11.62 13.38 -2.94
C VAL A 31 10.11 13.46 -2.86
N THR A 32 9.43 12.31 -2.75
CA THR A 32 7.96 12.26 -2.70
C THR A 32 7.43 12.52 -1.29
N GLY A 33 8.15 12.06 -0.26
CA GLY A 33 7.74 12.20 1.14
C GLY A 33 6.46 11.43 1.51
N GLY A 34 6.02 10.49 0.66
CA GLY A 34 4.79 9.73 0.83
C GLY A 34 4.91 8.31 0.29
N PHE A 35 3.86 7.52 0.45
CA PHE A 35 3.83 6.13 -0.01
C PHE A 35 3.23 6.03 -1.42
N SER A 36 3.70 5.05 -2.18
CA SER A 36 3.06 4.66 -3.45
C SER A 36 1.60 4.23 -3.24
N ALA A 37 0.79 4.20 -4.30
CA ALA A 37 -0.62 3.83 -4.19
C ALA A 37 -0.84 2.46 -3.53
N ASP A 38 -0.04 1.45 -3.90
CA ASP A 38 -0.15 0.10 -3.33
C ASP A 38 0.34 0.09 -1.86
N ASN A 39 1.46 0.77 -1.54
CA ASN A 39 1.95 0.85 -0.17
C ASN A 39 1.02 1.66 0.74
N SER A 40 0.29 2.66 0.21
CA SER A 40 -0.73 3.42 0.96
C SER A 40 -1.85 2.52 1.51
N GLN A 41 -2.12 1.38 0.85
CA GLN A 41 -3.02 0.36 1.36
C GLN A 41 -2.35 -0.58 2.37
N LEU A 42 -1.09 -0.95 2.13
CA LEU A 42 -0.34 -1.87 3.00
C LEU A 42 0.00 -1.25 4.38
N ILE A 43 0.31 0.04 4.44
CA ILE A 43 0.63 0.72 5.70
C ILE A 43 -0.53 0.70 6.72
N ARG A 44 -1.77 0.51 6.25
CA ARG A 44 -2.96 0.39 7.13
C ARG A 44 -2.90 -0.85 8.02
N PHE A 45 -2.29 -1.93 7.53
CA PHE A 45 -2.03 -3.14 8.31
C PHE A 45 -0.92 -2.94 9.36
N HIS A 46 -0.15 -1.87 9.22
CA HIS A 46 0.90 -1.46 10.15
C HIS A 46 0.43 -0.31 11.07
N GLY A 47 -0.87 -0.02 11.09
CA GLY A 47 -1.45 1.02 11.95
C GLY A 47 -1.19 2.46 11.48
N MET A 48 -0.74 2.65 10.23
CA MET A 48 -0.48 3.98 9.66
C MET A 48 -1.48 4.32 8.56
N TYR A 49 -1.82 5.59 8.43
CA TYR A 49 -2.69 6.13 7.39
C TYR A 49 -2.07 7.41 6.82
N GLN A 50 -1.78 7.42 5.52
CA GLN A 50 -1.35 8.62 4.81
C GLN A 50 -2.54 9.57 4.64
N GLN A 51 -2.30 10.86 4.86
CA GLN A 51 -3.30 11.92 4.77
C GLN A 51 -2.76 13.07 3.93
N ASP A 52 -3.68 13.80 3.32
CA ASP A 52 -3.38 15.08 2.66
C ASP A 52 -3.73 16.23 3.61
N ASP A 53 -3.00 17.34 3.51
CA ASP A 53 -3.40 18.60 4.14
C ASP A 53 -4.62 19.16 3.39
N ARG A 54 -5.67 19.53 4.13
CA ARG A 54 -6.98 19.92 3.59
C ARG A 54 -7.37 21.35 3.97
N ASP A 55 -6.50 22.06 4.67
CA ASP A 55 -6.70 23.46 5.03
C ASP A 55 -6.58 24.40 3.82
#